data_AF-A0A1Y2GR72-F1
#
_entry.id   AF-A0A1Y2GR72-F1
#
_cell.length_a   1.000
_cell.length_b   1.000
_cell.length_c   1.000
_cell.angle_alpha   90.00
_cell.angle_beta   90.00
_cell.angle_gamma   90.00
#
_symmetry.space_group_name_H-M   'P 1'
#
loop_
_entity.id
_entity.type
_entity.pdbx_description
1 polymer ?
#
loop_
_entity_poly.entity_id
_entity_poly.type
_entity_poly.pdbx_seq_one_letter_code
_entity_poly.pdbx_strand_id
1 'polypeptide(L)' 'MNNYFIAVLRSRALAVRESWINAMEGRIIQKELKKCHRAEGVNHYQNCRHLVELYMNALKEKRVEGWRKVEKHHEESA' A
#
# COMPACT_ATOMS: atom_id res chain seq x y z
N MET A 1 -3.47 -3.55 34.83
CA MET A 1 -2.95 -3.92 33.49
C MET A 1 -1.98 -2.83 33.06
N ASN A 2 -0.75 -3.17 32.66
CA ASN A 2 0.32 -2.20 32.45
C ASN A 2 0.07 -1.31 31.19
N ASN A 3 0.08 0.00 31.35
CA ASN A 3 -0.15 0.99 30.28
C ASN A 3 0.84 0.85 29.12
N TYR A 4 2.08 0.44 29.41
CA TYR A 4 3.11 0.22 28.40
C TYR A 4 2.75 -0.93 27.44
N PHE A 5 2.22 -2.03 27.97
CA PHE A 5 1.81 -3.17 27.15
C PHE A 5 0.66 -2.82 26.20
N ILE A 6 -0.29 -2.01 26.67
CA ILE A 6 -1.40 -1.51 25.84
C ILE A 6 -0.86 -0.63 24.71
N ALA A 7 0.13 0.23 24.98
CA ALA A 7 0.75 1.07 23.96
C ALA A 7 1.44 0.24 22.86
N VAL A 8 2.18 -0.80 23.22
CA VAL A 8 2.84 -1.71 22.25
C VAL A 8 1.80 -2.40 21.37
N LEU A 9 0.73 -2.95 21.95
CA LEU A 9 -0.32 -3.61 21.17
C LEU A 9 -1.03 -2.64 20.21
N ARG A 10 -1.28 -1.40 20.65
CA ARG A 10 -1.87 -0.37 19.79
C ARG A 10 -0.95 -0.02 18.62
N SER A 11 0.33 0.16 18.87
CA SER A 11 1.33 0.44 17.82
C SER A 11 1.34 -0.66 16.75
N ARG A 12 1.40 -1.93 17.17
CA ARG A 12 1.35 -3.08 16.25
C ARG A 12 0.06 -3.15 15.44
N ALA A 13 -1.08 -2.89 16.07
CA ALA A 13 -2.37 -2.85 15.38
C ALA A 13 -2.43 -1.71 14.35
N LEU A 14 -1.83 -0.55 14.66
CA LEU A 14 -1.73 0.59 13.76
C LEU A 14 -0.89 0.25 12.52
N ALA A 15 0.29 -0.35 12.72
CA ALA A 15 1.17 -0.77 11.63
C ALA A 15 0.47 -1.75 10.67
N VAL A 16 -0.26 -2.75 11.21
CA VAL A 16 -1.04 -3.67 10.37
C VAL A 16 -2.15 -2.93 9.63
N ARG A 17 -2.86 -2.00 10.30
CA ARG A 17 -3.93 -1.21 9.68
C ARG A 17 -3.41 -0.36 8.52
N GLU A 18 -2.32 0.37 8.72
CA GLU A 18 -1.69 1.19 7.68
C GLU A 18 -1.25 0.34 6.49
N SER A 19 -0.69 -0.83 6.75
CA SER A 19 -0.31 -1.75 5.69
C SER A 19 -1.50 -2.23 4.84
N TRP A 20 -2.66 -2.47 5.47
CA TRP A 20 -3.89 -2.75 4.73
C TRP A 20 -4.40 -1.54 3.96
N ILE A 21 -4.28 -0.32 4.51
CA ILE A 21 -4.64 0.91 3.79
C ILE A 21 -3.82 1.03 2.50
N ASN A 22 -2.50 0.84 2.58
CA ASN A 22 -1.61 0.85 1.41
C ASN A 22 -2.06 -0.17 0.34
N ALA A 23 -2.37 -1.40 0.76
CA ALA A 23 -2.86 -2.42 -0.17
C ALA A 23 -4.21 -2.03 -0.81
N MET A 24 -5.09 -1.36 -0.07
CA MET A 24 -6.36 -0.86 -0.60
C MET A 24 -6.16 0.30 -1.59
N GLU A 25 -5.20 1.18 -1.36
CA GLU A 25 -4.82 2.21 -2.34
C GLU A 25 -4.32 1.58 -3.65
N GLY A 26 -3.48 0.54 -3.56
CA GLY A 26 -3.03 -0.21 -4.74
C GLY A 26 -4.19 -0.82 -5.54
N ARG A 27 -5.23 -1.33 -4.85
CA ARG A 27 -6.45 -1.84 -5.50
C ARG A 27 -7.27 -0.75 -6.19
N ILE A 28 -7.31 0.46 -5.63
CA ILE A 28 -7.97 1.61 -6.26
C ILE A 28 -7.26 1.95 -7.58
N ILE A 29 -5.93 2.06 -7.56
CA ILE A 29 -5.14 2.32 -8.77
C ILE A 29 -5.39 1.24 -9.82
N GLN A 30 -5.38 -0.04 -9.43
CA GLN A 30 -5.69 -1.15 -10.33
C GLN A 30 -7.09 -1.04 -10.96
N LYS A 31 -8.08 -0.62 -10.17
CA LYS A 31 -9.46 -0.46 -10.64
C LYS A 31 -9.57 0.67 -11.67
N GLU A 32 -8.94 1.82 -11.41
CA GLU A 32 -8.92 2.93 -12.36
C GLU A 32 -8.14 2.59 -13.62
N LEU A 33 -7.01 1.88 -13.51
CA LEU A 33 -6.27 1.37 -14.67
C LEU A 33 -7.15 0.46 -15.55
N LYS A 34 -7.88 -0.49 -14.95
CA LYS A 34 -8.80 -1.36 -15.69
C LYS A 34 -9.91 -0.58 -16.38
N LYS A 35 -10.44 0.49 -15.77
CA LYS A 35 -11.43 1.35 -16.42
C LYS A 35 -10.82 2.10 -17.60
N CYS A 36 -9.63 2.68 -17.44
CA CYS A 36 -8.92 3.38 -18.51
C CYS A 36 -8.66 2.46 -19.71
N HIS A 37 -8.12 1.26 -19.47
CA HIS A 37 -7.91 0.28 -20.54
C HIS A 37 -9.19 -0.09 -21.31
N ARG A 38 -10.33 -0.19 -20.61
CA ARG A 38 -11.62 -0.47 -21.25
C ARG A 38 -12.15 0.71 -22.05
N ALA A 39 -11.96 1.93 -21.55
CA ALA A 39 -12.44 3.14 -22.20
C ALA A 39 -11.60 3.52 -23.44
N GLU A 40 -10.28 3.42 -23.33
CA GLU A 40 -9.33 3.88 -24.36
C GLU A 40 -9.13 2.87 -25.49
N GLY A 41 -9.43 1.58 -25.27
CA GLY A 41 -9.21 0.52 -26.24
C GLY A 41 -7.75 0.52 -26.72
N VAL A 42 -7.53 0.61 -28.04
CA VAL A 42 -6.19 0.60 -28.64
C VAL A 42 -5.30 1.77 -28.21
N ASN A 43 -5.87 2.88 -27.72
CA ASN A 43 -5.12 4.07 -27.33
C ASN A 43 -4.55 3.99 -25.89
N HIS A 44 -4.80 2.90 -25.17
CA HIS A 44 -4.43 2.79 -23.75
C HIS A 44 -2.93 2.96 -23.48
N TYR A 45 -2.06 2.69 -24.47
CA TYR A 45 -0.60 2.82 -24.32
C TYR A 45 -0.16 4.26 -24.06
N GLN A 46 -0.85 5.23 -24.65
CA GLN A 46 -0.56 6.65 -24.46
C GLN A 46 -1.37 7.22 -23.29
N ASN A 47 -2.67 6.96 -23.27
CA ASN A 47 -3.59 7.65 -22.37
C ASN A 47 -3.57 7.08 -20.93
N CYS A 48 -3.32 5.77 -20.76
CA CYS A 48 -3.30 5.12 -19.45
C CYS A 48 -1.91 5.00 -18.82
N ARG A 49 -0.85 5.52 -19.48
CA ARG A 49 0.55 5.33 -19.05
C ARG A 49 0.79 5.72 -17.59
N HIS A 50 0.27 6.88 -17.19
CA HIS A 50 0.41 7.38 -15.82
C HIS A 50 -0.20 6.41 -14.77
N LEU A 51 -1.33 5.77 -15.07
CA LEU A 51 -1.95 4.77 -14.19
C LEU A 51 -1.13 3.49 -14.13
N VAL A 52 -0.48 3.10 -15.25
CA VAL A 52 0.44 1.96 -15.27
C VAL A 52 1.64 2.24 -14.37
N GLU A 53 2.27 3.41 -14.50
CA GLU A 53 3.41 3.80 -13.68
C GLU A 53 3.05 3.83 -12.18
N LEU A 54 1.91 4.43 -11.83
CA LEU A 54 1.38 4.41 -10.46
C LEU A 54 1.12 2.98 -9.95
N TYR A 55 0.54 2.12 -10.79
CA TYR A 55 0.27 0.73 -10.41
C TYR A 55 1.57 -0.06 -10.20
N MET A 56 2.56 0.12 -11.05
CA MET A 56 3.87 -0.52 -10.92
C MET A 56 4.61 -0.08 -9.65
N ASN A 57 4.53 1.21 -9.29
CA ASN A 57 5.07 1.70 -8.03
C ASN A 57 4.32 1.11 -6.83
N ALA A 58 2.98 1.08 -6.90
CA ALA A 58 2.16 0.47 -5.86
C ALA A 58 2.46 -1.03 -5.64
N LEU A 59 2.76 -1.80 -6.69
CA LEU A 59 3.13 -3.22 -6.54
C LEU A 59 4.45 -3.44 -5.78
N LYS A 60 5.36 -2.47 -5.85
CA LYS A 60 6.65 -2.50 -5.15
C LYS A 60 6.49 -2.05 -3.70
N GLU A 61 5.79 -0.93 -3.49
CA GLU A 61 5.79 -0.21 -2.21
C GLU A 61 4.58 -0.54 -1.32
N LYS A 62 3.41 -0.81 -1.92
CA LYS A 62 2.13 -0.88 -1.20
C LYS A 62 1.67 -2.31 -0.94
N ARG A 63 2.57 -3.12 -0.38
CA ARG A 63 2.29 -4.52 -0.04
C ARG A 63 1.79 -4.65 1.39
N VAL A 64 1.02 -5.70 1.66
CA VAL A 64 0.69 -6.06 3.04
C VAL A 64 1.96 -6.59 3.72
N GLU A 65 2.32 -5.96 4.83
CA GLU A 65 3.47 -6.22 5.67
C GLU A 65 3.00 -6.41 7.12
N GLY A 66 3.69 -7.29 7.84
CA GLY A 66 3.41 -7.50 9.26
C GLY A 66 4.10 -6.45 10.13
N TRP A 67 3.53 -6.17 11.30
CA TRP A 67 4.10 -5.25 12.30
C TRP A 67 5.56 -5.53 12.65
N ARG A 68 6.01 -6.80 12.58
CA ARG A 68 7.40 -7.20 12.84
C ARG A 68 8.41 -6.56 11.88
N LYS A 69 8.04 -6.33 10.62
CA LYS A 69 8.93 -5.65 9.67
C LYS A 69 9.05 -4.17 10.00
N VAL A 70 7.93 -3.54 10.33
CA VAL A 70 7.85 -2.12 10.70
C VAL A 70 8.67 -1.84 11.97
N GLU A 71 8.59 -2.71 12.98
CA GLU A 71 9.42 -2.59 14.20
C GLU A 71 10.91 -2.65 13.88
N LYS A 72 11.36 -3.62 13.05
CA LYS A 72 12.78 -3.72 12.65
C LYS A 72 13.27 -2.49 11.90
N HIS A 73 12.49 -1.96 10.96
CA HIS A 73 12.87 -0.75 10.23
C HIS A 73 12.97 0.49 11.14
N HIS A 74 12.17 0.56 12.19
CA HIS A 74 12.28 1.60 13.21
C HIS A 74 13.55 1.47 14.06
N GLU A 75 13.97 0.24 14.38
CA GLU A 75 15.22 -0.04 15.10
C GLU A 75 16.47 0.27 14.27
N GLU A 76 16.44 0.00 12.95
CA GLU A 76 17.54 0.26 12.02
C GLU A 76 17.70 1.75 11.66
N SER A 77 16.65 2.55 11.88
CA SER A 77 16.63 3.99 11.59
C SER A 77 16.93 4.88 12.81
N ALA A 78 17.18 4.26 13.97
CA ALA A 78 17.48 4.92 15.26
C ALA A 78 18.96 4.76 15.63
#